data_AF-A0A0G2AH03-F1
#
_entry.id   AF-A0A0G2AH03-F1
#
_cell.length_a   1.000
_cell.length_b   1.000
_cell.length_c   1.000
_cell.angle_alpha   90.00
_cell.angle_beta   90.00
_cell.angle_gamma   90.00
#
_symmetry.space_group_name_H-M   'P 1'
#
loop_
_entity.id
_entity.type
_entity.pdbx_description
1 polymer ?
#
loop_
_entity_poly.entity_id
_entity_poly.type
_entity_poly.pdbx_seq_one_letter_code
_entity_poly.pdbx_strand_id
1 'polypeptide(L)'
;MDLRLGSTFKLYEHSKFAVLDPKQPETFATNMRIITVQDGEPFIVQPGEFVLGVTQEKIKVPDDLVVRVEGRSSLGRLGIIIHSTAGFVDPGFEGTITLEIRCCRRRAG
;
A
#
# COMPACT_ATOMS: atom_id res chain seq x y z
N MET A 1 6.78 7.24 15.47
CA MET A 1 7.83 7.40 14.44
C MET A 1 7.11 7.64 13.13
N ASP A 2 7.54 8.63 12.35
CA ASP A 2 7.00 8.85 11.02
C ASP A 2 7.73 7.97 10.00
N LEU A 3 6.96 7.32 9.13
CA LEU A 3 7.44 6.51 8.01
C LEU A 3 7.21 7.26 6.70
N ARG A 4 8.10 7.06 5.72
CA ARG A 4 8.03 7.68 4.40
C ARG A 4 7.60 6.66 3.36
N LEU A 5 6.78 7.12 2.42
CA LEU A 5 6.39 6.31 1.26
C LEU A 5 7.58 6.14 0.31
N GLY A 6 7.87 4.90 -0.08
CA GLY A 6 8.86 4.56 -1.10
C GLY A 6 8.40 4.92 -2.51
N SER A 7 9.29 4.77 -3.48
CA SER A 7 9.03 5.08 -4.89
C SER A 7 8.50 3.89 -5.70
N THR A 8 8.41 2.70 -5.10
CA THR A 8 7.97 1.47 -5.77
C THR A 8 6.54 1.11 -5.38
N PHE A 9 5.71 0.85 -6.39
CA PHE A 9 4.30 0.54 -6.27
C PHE A 9 3.95 -0.74 -7.03
N LYS A 10 2.99 -1.52 -6.53
CA LYS A 10 2.35 -2.61 -7.27
C LYS A 10 0.89 -2.24 -7.57
N LEU A 11 0.52 -2.35 -8.83
CA LEU A 11 -0.82 -2.03 -9.32
C LEU A 11 -1.48 -3.30 -9.89
N TYR A 12 -2.79 -3.43 -9.67
CA TYR A 12 -3.57 -4.51 -10.25
C TYR A 12 -3.94 -4.23 -11.71
N GLU A 13 -3.68 -5.18 -12.59
CA GLU A 13 -4.05 -5.17 -14.00
C GLU A 13 -5.45 -5.78 -14.19
N HIS A 14 -6.49 -4.98 -13.93
CA HIS A 14 -7.90 -5.38 -14.01
C HIS A 14 -8.35 -5.84 -15.41
N SER A 15 -7.60 -5.51 -16.47
CA SER A 15 -7.95 -5.85 -17.86
C SER A 15 -7.68 -7.30 -18.23
N LYS A 16 -6.86 -8.02 -17.46
CA LYS A 16 -6.44 -9.39 -17.82
C LYS A 16 -7.35 -10.47 -17.23
N PHE A 17 -7.96 -10.25 -16.06
CA PHE A 17 -8.83 -11.22 -15.40
C PHE A 17 -9.95 -10.53 -14.62
N ALA A 18 -11.16 -11.06 -14.72
CA ALA A 18 -12.37 -10.48 -14.12
C ALA A 18 -12.52 -10.73 -12.61
N VAL A 19 -11.78 -11.71 -12.04
CA VAL A 19 -11.95 -12.17 -10.66
C VAL A 19 -10.60 -12.53 -10.03
N LEU A 20 -10.38 -12.11 -8.79
CA LEU A 20 -9.29 -12.57 -7.93
C LEU A 20 -9.85 -13.61 -6.96
N ASP A 21 -9.31 -14.84 -6.98
CA ASP A 21 -9.73 -15.91 -6.06
C ASP A 21 -8.66 -16.08 -4.96
N PRO A 22 -8.96 -15.73 -3.69
CA PRO A 22 -8.04 -15.92 -2.57
C PRO A 22 -7.54 -17.36 -2.39
N LYS A 23 -8.26 -18.36 -2.90
CA LYS A 23 -7.85 -19.78 -2.85
C LYS A 23 -6.89 -20.17 -3.97
N GLN A 24 -6.69 -19.31 -4.97
CA GLN A 24 -5.79 -19.50 -6.10
C GLN A 24 -4.76 -18.35 -6.13
N PRO A 25 -3.68 -18.44 -5.33
CA PRO A 25 -2.67 -17.38 -5.19
C PRO A 25 -2.03 -16.91 -6.50
N GLU A 26 -1.96 -17.80 -7.50
CA GLU A 26 -1.46 -17.54 -8.86
C GLU A 26 -2.25 -16.46 -9.60
N THR A 27 -3.53 -16.25 -9.23
CA THR A 27 -4.38 -15.19 -9.78
C THR A 27 -3.95 -13.80 -9.31
N PHE A 28 -3.18 -13.69 -8.22
CA PHE A 28 -2.63 -12.41 -7.77
C PHE A 28 -1.29 -12.12 -8.42
N ALA A 29 -0.42 -13.12 -8.53
CA ALA A 29 0.96 -12.95 -9.01
C ALA A 29 1.02 -12.53 -10.50
N THR A 30 0.11 -13.05 -11.32
CA THR A 30 0.06 -12.74 -12.77
C THR A 30 -0.62 -11.41 -13.09
N ASN A 31 -1.31 -10.81 -12.11
CA ASN A 31 -2.18 -9.66 -12.29
C ASN A 31 -1.65 -8.38 -11.66
N MET A 32 -0.37 -8.36 -11.31
CA MET A 32 0.28 -7.18 -10.74
C MET A 32 1.42 -6.71 -11.63
N ARG A 33 1.48 -5.40 -11.86
CA ARG A 33 2.66 -4.75 -12.42
C ARG A 33 3.36 -3.90 -11.37
N ILE A 34 4.69 -3.88 -11.42
CA ILE A 34 5.52 -3.01 -10.58
C ILE A 34 5.81 -1.72 -11.34
N ILE A 35 5.69 -0.58 -10.65
CA ILE A 35 6.09 0.73 -11.15
C ILE A 35 7.07 1.34 -10.15
N THR A 36 8.15 1.91 -10.66
CA THR A 36 9.06 2.76 -9.89
C THR A 36 8.95 4.18 -10.38
N VAL A 37 8.64 5.10 -9.47
CA VAL A 37 8.53 6.53 -9.76
C VAL A 37 9.91 7.16 -9.63
N GLN A 38 10.27 7.99 -10.60
CA GLN A 38 11.55 8.71 -10.58
C GLN A 38 11.55 9.78 -9.49
N ASP A 39 12.73 10.11 -8.98
CA ASP A 39 12.86 11.15 -7.96
C ASP A 39 12.32 12.48 -8.47
N GLY A 40 11.46 13.11 -7.67
CA GLY A 40 10.81 14.39 -8.00
C GLY A 40 9.50 14.25 -8.77
N GLU A 41 9.17 13.08 -9.31
CA GLU A 41 7.91 12.84 -10.01
C GLU A 41 6.78 12.41 -9.06
N PRO A 42 5.53 12.85 -9.28
CA PRO A 42 4.40 12.45 -8.46
C PRO A 42 3.85 11.07 -8.87
N PHE A 43 3.43 10.29 -7.88
CA PHE A 43 2.55 9.14 -8.11
C PHE A 43 1.08 9.56 -7.91
N ILE A 44 0.26 9.41 -8.93
CA ILE A 44 -1.15 9.83 -8.90
C ILE A 44 -2.04 8.59 -8.72
N VAL A 45 -2.82 8.57 -7.64
CA VAL A 45 -3.84 7.54 -7.39
C VAL A 45 -5.21 8.12 -7.71
N GLN A 46 -5.89 7.55 -8.71
CA GLN A 46 -7.24 7.97 -9.07
C GLN A 46 -8.27 7.51 -8.02
N PRO A 47 -9.40 8.22 -7.88
CA PRO A 47 -10.49 7.76 -7.03
C PRO A 47 -10.95 6.35 -7.38
N GLY A 48 -11.00 5.46 -6.37
CA GLY A 48 -11.38 4.06 -6.56
C GLY A 48 -10.24 3.11 -6.95
N GLU A 49 -9.03 3.62 -7.22
CA GLU A 49 -7.87 2.77 -7.44
C GLU A 49 -7.33 2.20 -6.12
N PHE A 50 -6.83 0.97 -6.21
CA PHE A 50 -6.11 0.29 -5.15
C PHE A 50 -4.68 0.02 -5.58
N VAL A 51 -3.73 0.49 -4.77
CA VAL A 51 -2.30 0.35 -5.05
C VAL A 51 -1.59 -0.13 -3.80
N LEU A 52 -0.62 -1.03 -3.96
CA LEU A 52 0.28 -1.40 -2.88
C LEU A 52 1.56 -0.57 -2.99
N GLY A 53 1.94 0.11 -1.91
CA GLY A 53 3.23 0.76 -1.75
C GLY A 53 4.07 0.07 -0.70
N VAL A 54 5.31 0.53 -0.51
CA VAL A 54 6.16 0.12 0.61
C VAL A 54 6.76 1.34 1.29
N THR A 55 7.12 1.22 2.56
CA THR A 55 7.89 2.26 3.25
C THR A 55 9.31 2.35 2.71
N GLN A 56 9.94 3.52 2.80
CA GLN A 56 11.37 3.68 2.55
C GLN A 56 12.19 3.02 3.66
N GLU A 57 11.71 3.12 4.90
CA GLU A 57 12.36 2.57 6.05
C GLU A 57 12.20 1.04 6.09
N LYS A 58 13.31 0.37 6.43
CA LYS A 58 13.30 -1.01 6.92
C LYS A 58 13.23 -0.97 8.43
N ILE A 59 12.31 -1.72 9.01
CA ILE A 59 12.20 -1.88 10.46
C ILE A 59 12.51 -3.32 10.84
N LYS A 60 13.03 -3.49 12.05
CA LYS A 60 13.14 -4.79 12.72
C LYS A 60 12.33 -4.72 14.00
N VAL A 61 11.33 -5.58 14.13
CA VAL A 61 10.47 -5.68 15.30
C VAL A 61 11.01 -6.78 16.21
N PRO A 62 11.34 -6.47 17.48
CA PRO A 62 11.69 -7.50 18.47
C PRO A 62 10.58 -8.55 18.64
N ASP A 63 10.94 -9.73 19.13
CA ASP A 63 10.01 -10.86 19.31
C ASP A 63 8.95 -10.64 20.41
N ASP A 64 9.11 -9.60 21.23
CA ASP A 64 8.23 -9.23 22.33
C ASP A 64 7.40 -7.95 22.05
N LEU A 65 7.42 -7.44 20.81
CA LEU A 65 6.70 -6.22 20.42
C LEU A 65 5.81 -6.42 19.20
N VAL A 66 4.69 -5.69 19.17
CA VAL A 66 3.81 -5.54 18.00
C VAL A 66 3.81 -4.07 17.61
N VAL A 67 3.94 -3.79 16.32
CA VAL A 67 3.88 -2.41 15.80
C VAL A 67 2.53 -2.19 15.12
N ARG A 68 1.94 -1.01 15.38
CA ARG A 68 0.76 -0.53 14.65
C ARG A 68 1.16 0.64 13.75
N VAL A 69 0.75 0.57 12.49
CA VAL A 69 0.95 1.60 11.48
C VAL A 69 -0.37 2.32 11.28
N GLU A 70 -0.32 3.65 11.31
CA GLU A 70 -1.50 4.51 11.17
C GLU A 70 -1.28 5.58 10.10
N GLY A 71 -2.36 5.89 9.37
CA GLY A 71 -2.41 7.05 8.49
C GLY A 71 -2.28 8.37 9.24
N ARG A 72 -1.54 9.31 8.66
CA ARG A 72 -1.55 10.69 9.16
C ARG A 72 -2.93 11.29 8.96
N SER A 73 -3.45 11.95 9.99
CA SER A 73 -4.76 12.62 9.95
C SER A 73 -4.90 13.62 8.79
N SER A 74 -3.79 14.26 8.37
CA SER A 74 -3.77 15.15 7.20
C SER A 74 -4.12 14.44 5.89
N LEU A 75 -3.65 13.20 5.69
CA LEU A 75 -3.97 12.38 4.52
C LEU A 75 -5.40 11.86 4.58
N GLY A 76 -5.85 11.45 5.78
CA GLY A 76 -7.22 11.01 6.00
C GLY A 76 -8.24 12.08 5.62
N ARG A 77 -7.99 13.35 5.94
CA ARG A 77 -8.86 14.49 5.55
C ARG A 77 -8.93 14.73 4.04
N LEU A 78 -7.93 14.29 3.29
CA LEU A 78 -7.92 14.36 1.83
C LEU A 78 -8.60 13.14 1.18
N GLY A 79 -9.05 12.17 1.99
CA GLY A 79 -9.64 10.93 1.53
C GLY A 79 -8.62 9.89 1.08
N ILE A 80 -7.37 9.99 1.56
CA ILE A 80 -6.32 9.00 1.30
C ILE A 80 -6.26 8.04 2.49
N ILE A 81 -6.43 6.75 2.21
CA ILE A 81 -6.30 5.63 3.16
C ILE A 81 -5.00 4.89 2.82
N ILE A 82 -4.16 4.59 3.82
CA ILE A 82 -2.83 3.94 3.62
C ILE A 82 -2.72 2.53 4.19
N HIS A 83 -3.70 2.10 5.00
CA HIS A 83 -3.91 0.71 5.37
C HIS A 83 -5.42 0.50 5.53
N SER A 84 -5.99 -0.49 4.83
CA SER A 84 -7.42 -0.81 4.92
C SER A 84 -7.66 -2.06 5.77
N THR A 85 -6.67 -2.96 5.86
CA THR A 85 -6.84 -4.28 6.49
C THR A 85 -5.65 -4.76 7.36
N ALA A 86 -4.41 -4.37 7.07
CA ALA A 86 -3.22 -4.90 7.77
C ALA A 86 -2.33 -3.79 8.39
N GLY A 87 -2.85 -3.09 9.40
CA GLY A 87 -2.10 -2.06 10.13
C GLY A 87 -1.18 -2.60 11.22
N PHE A 88 -1.08 -3.92 11.41
CA PHE A 88 -0.24 -4.55 12.42
C PHE A 88 0.98 -5.21 11.78
N VAL A 89 2.12 -5.09 12.45
CA VAL A 89 3.37 -5.77 12.09
C VAL A 89 3.76 -6.67 13.24
N ASP A 90 3.94 -7.95 12.92
CA ASP A 90 4.17 -9.01 13.88
C ASP A 90 5.56 -8.94 14.55
N PRO A 91 5.70 -9.55 15.74
CA PRO A 91 7.00 -9.70 16.38
C PRO A 91 7.97 -10.50 15.50
N GLY A 92 9.26 -10.14 15.53
CA GLY A 92 10.30 -10.76 14.72
C GLY A 92 10.33 -10.32 13.25
N PHE A 93 9.39 -9.45 12.80
CA PHE A 93 9.38 -8.93 11.43
C PHE A 93 10.64 -8.11 11.12
N GLU A 94 11.24 -8.33 9.95
CA GLU A 94 12.35 -7.53 9.44
C GLU A 94 12.13 -7.18 7.95
N GLY A 95 11.97 -5.90 7.64
CA GLY A 95 11.74 -5.46 6.26
C GLY A 95 11.07 -4.10 6.13
N THR A 96 10.64 -3.79 4.90
CA THR A 96 9.80 -2.63 4.61
C THR A 96 8.33 -2.98 4.82
N ILE A 97 7.55 -2.06 5.36
CA ILE A 97 6.12 -2.27 5.60
C ILE A 97 5.36 -2.07 4.29
N THR A 98 4.46 -3.00 3.97
CA THR A 98 3.54 -2.85 2.82
C THR A 98 2.39 -1.92 3.20
N LEU A 99 2.07 -0.97 2.32
CA LEU A 99 1.02 0.01 2.49
C LEU A 99 -0.09 -0.25 1.47
N GLU A 100 -1.34 -0.24 1.92
CA GLU A 100 -2.54 -0.46 1.10
C GLU A 100 -3.19 0.90 0.83
N ILE A 101 -2.87 1.49 -0.32
CA ILE A 101 -3.22 2.88 -0.64
C ILE A 101 -4.50 2.94 -1.46
N ARG A 102 -5.48 3.72 -0.99
CA ARG A 102 -6.73 4.01 -1.72
C ARG A 102 -7.09 5.49 -1.63
N CYS A 103 -7.57 6.04 -2.74
CA CYS A 103 -8.20 7.36 -2.78
C CYS A 103 -9.72 7.21 -2.77
N CYS A 104 -10.38 7.57 -1.66
CA CYS A 104 -11.83 7.49 -1.50
C CYS A 104 -12.55 8.78 -1.89
N ARG A 105 -11.83 9.87 -2.17
CA ARG A 105 -12.45 11.14 -2.55
C ARG A 105 -12.91 11.08 -4.01
N ARG A 106 -14.23 11.10 -4.25
CA ARG A 106 -14.77 11.35 -5.59
C ARG A 106 -14.44 12.79 -6.01
N ARG A 107 -14.02 13.00 -7.27
CA ARG A 107 -13.98 14.34 -7.85
C ARG A 107 -15.37 14.95 -7.67
N ALA A 108 -15.46 16.06 -6.94
CA ALA A 108 -16.66 16.89 -7.01
C ALA A 108 -16.75 17.40 -8.45
N GLY A 109 -17.89 17.17 -9.09
CA GLY A 109 -18.19 17.70 -10.42
C GLY A 109 -18.35 19.21 -10.40
#